data_AF-A0A699YWF4-F1
#
_entry.id   AF-A0A699YWF4-F1
#
_cell.length_a   1.000
_cell.length_b   1.000
_cell.length_c   1.000
_cell.angle_alpha   90.00
_cell.angle_beta   90.00
_cell.angle_gamma   90.00
#
_symmetry.space_group_name_H-M   'P 1'
#
loop_
_entity.id
_entity.type
_entity.pdbx_description
1 polymer ?
#
loop_
_entity_poly.entity_id
_entity_poly.type
_entity_poly.pdbx_seq_one_letter_code
_entity_poly.pdbx_strand_id
1 'polypeptide(L)'
;MPLLDRDSVYNFNRLQSAITELANSGYMESVKQLRETLLIQEWDMSNRHLAKRRAIAMFERYVAERDLVREVGGFAVLSALYEEPEALEELLPNDRMRMLCRSMTEECLNERRMQLYNSCNATAKEMATLTSSGMAGRVMQPLKQGVIGFALRGWGVLKSTFLPWAKFLP
;
A
#
# COMPACT_ATOMS: atom_id res chain seq x y z
N MET A 1 -37.35 51.83 -0.40
CA MET A 1 -36.21 50.89 -0.36
C MET A 1 -36.70 49.59 0.25
N PRO A 2 -36.79 48.49 -0.50
CA PRO A 2 -37.22 47.24 0.10
C PRO A 2 -36.09 46.75 1.02
N LEU A 3 -36.44 46.49 2.28
CA LEU A 3 -35.60 45.78 3.23
C LEU A 3 -35.41 44.38 2.66
N LEU A 4 -34.31 44.16 1.94
CA LEU A 4 -33.89 42.83 1.55
C LEU A 4 -33.74 42.02 2.84
N ASP A 5 -34.65 41.07 2.94
CA ASP A 5 -34.92 40.19 4.05
C ASP A 5 -33.62 39.56 4.55
N ARG A 6 -33.04 40.10 5.63
CA ARG A 6 -31.76 39.62 6.20
C ARG A 6 -31.84 38.14 6.56
N ASP A 7 -33.03 37.66 6.89
CA ASP A 7 -33.30 36.27 7.22
C ASP A 7 -33.14 35.35 5.99
N SER A 8 -33.43 35.84 4.78
CA SER A 8 -33.23 35.08 3.53
C SER A 8 -31.75 34.83 3.22
N VAL A 9 -30.88 35.81 3.49
CA VAL A 9 -29.42 35.71 3.27
C VAL A 9 -28.78 34.77 4.30
N TYR A 10 -29.21 34.83 5.56
CA TYR A 10 -28.76 33.90 6.60
C TYR A 10 -29.19 32.46 6.33
N ASN A 11 -30.43 32.25 5.85
CA ASN A 11 -30.94 30.93 5.50
C ASN A 11 -30.22 30.33 4.28
N PHE A 12 -29.88 31.16 3.28
CA PHE A 12 -29.11 30.72 2.12
C PHE A 12 -27.68 30.29 2.49
N ASN A 13 -27.00 31.06 3.34
CA ASN A 13 -25.65 30.70 3.81
C ASN A 13 -25.64 29.40 4.64
N ARG A 14 -26.67 29.15 5.45
CA ARG A 14 -26.83 27.88 6.18
C ARG A 14 -27.08 26.70 5.25
N LEU A 15 -27.94 26.88 4.24
CA LEU A 15 -28.20 25.86 3.22
C LEU A 15 -26.94 25.53 2.42
N GLN A 16 -26.20 26.54 1.99
CA GLN A 16 -24.92 26.34 1.31
C GLN A 16 -23.94 25.57 2.20
N SER A 17 -23.79 25.95 3.47
CA SER A 17 -22.92 25.25 4.42
C SER A 17 -23.33 23.78 4.59
N ALA A 18 -24.63 23.50 4.77
CA ALA A 18 -25.14 22.13 4.94
C ALA A 18 -24.98 21.28 3.66
N ILE A 19 -25.18 21.87 2.48
CA ILE A 19 -24.98 21.19 1.20
C ILE A 19 -23.49 20.89 0.97
N THR A 20 -22.61 21.84 1.28
CA THR A 20 -21.16 21.63 1.20
C THR A 20 -20.70 20.56 2.21
N GLU A 21 -21.24 20.56 3.42
CA GLU A 21 -20.95 19.54 4.43
C GLU A 21 -21.42 18.15 3.99
N LEU A 22 -22.63 18.03 3.45
CA LEU A 22 -23.16 16.79 2.91
C LEU A 22 -22.33 16.29 1.73
N ALA A 23 -21.99 17.15 0.77
CA ALA A 23 -21.15 16.80 -0.36
C ALA A 23 -19.74 16.35 0.08
N ASN A 24 -19.16 17.02 1.07
CA ASN A 24 -17.87 16.65 1.65
C ASN A 24 -17.96 15.31 2.40
N SER A 25 -19.04 15.05 3.13
CA SER A 25 -19.25 13.77 3.81
C SER A 25 -19.39 12.61 2.81
N GLY A 26 -20.12 12.81 1.71
CA GLY A 26 -20.27 11.81 0.65
C GLY A 26 -18.96 11.56 -0.09
N TYR A 27 -18.19 12.62 -0.35
CA TYR A 27 -16.86 12.51 -0.94
C TYR A 27 -15.91 11.70 -0.04
N MET A 28 -15.80 12.05 1.25
CA MET A 28 -14.88 11.37 2.16
C MET A 28 -15.23 9.89 2.36
N GLU A 29 -16.52 9.56 2.42
CA GLU A 29 -16.98 8.18 2.49
C GLU A 29 -16.66 7.42 1.19
N SER A 30 -16.85 8.04 0.02
CA SER A 30 -16.49 7.43 -1.27
C SER A 30 -14.99 7.15 -1.40
N VAL A 31 -14.14 8.07 -0.94
CA VAL A 31 -12.67 7.89 -0.91
C VAL A 31 -12.28 6.75 0.01
N LYS A 32 -12.92 6.65 1.19
CA LYS A 32 -12.67 5.58 2.15
C LYS A 32 -12.99 4.21 1.55
N GLN A 33 -14.18 4.05 0.96
CA GLN A 33 -14.61 2.78 0.37
C GLN A 33 -13.73 2.35 -0.81
N LEU A 34 -13.38 3.30 -1.70
CA LEU A 34 -12.46 3.05 -2.82
C LEU A 34 -11.09 2.61 -2.32
N ARG A 35 -10.54 3.30 -1.30
CA ARG A 35 -9.24 2.95 -0.71
C ARG A 35 -9.25 1.56 -0.11
N GLU A 36 -10.28 1.21 0.68
CA GLU A 36 -10.38 -0.11 1.32
C GLU A 36 -10.46 -1.23 0.28
N THR A 37 -11.26 -1.03 -0.78
CA THR A 37 -11.37 -1.98 -1.88
C THR A 37 -10.04 -2.17 -2.61
N LEU A 38 -9.37 -1.06 -2.99
CA LEU A 38 -8.07 -1.10 -3.66
C LEU A 38 -7.01 -1.75 -2.76
N LEU A 39 -7.00 -1.44 -1.47
CA LEU A 39 -6.05 -1.98 -0.52
C LEU A 39 -6.16 -3.50 -0.41
N ILE A 40 -7.38 -4.04 -0.27
CA ILE A 40 -7.61 -5.49 -0.18
C ILE A 40 -7.14 -6.17 -1.47
N GLN A 41 -7.58 -5.65 -2.63
CA GLN A 41 -7.24 -6.23 -3.93
C GLN A 41 -5.73 -6.24 -4.19
N GLU A 42 -5.06 -5.09 -4.03
CA GLU A 42 -3.62 -4.98 -4.29
C GLU A 42 -2.79 -5.77 -3.27
N TRP A 43 -3.24 -5.83 -2.02
CA TRP A 43 -2.56 -6.57 -0.96
C TRP A 43 -2.53 -8.07 -1.26
N ASP A 44 -3.70 -8.64 -1.57
CA ASP A 44 -3.86 -10.08 -1.77
C ASP A 44 -3.29 -10.57 -3.11
N MET A 45 -3.29 -9.72 -4.14
CA MET A 45 -2.82 -10.12 -5.47
C MET A 45 -1.30 -10.30 -5.58
N SER A 46 -0.50 -9.43 -4.95
CA SER A 46 0.95 -9.47 -5.14
C SER A 46 1.76 -8.91 -3.99
N ASN A 47 1.28 -7.84 -3.34
CA ASN A 47 2.08 -7.11 -2.38
C ASN A 47 2.42 -7.93 -1.13
N ARG A 48 1.50 -8.79 -0.66
CA ARG A 48 1.77 -9.70 0.46
C ARG A 48 2.90 -10.68 0.13
N HIS A 49 2.90 -11.29 -1.07
CA HIS A 49 3.93 -12.23 -1.49
C HIS A 49 5.30 -11.54 -1.67
N LEU A 50 5.31 -10.35 -2.27
CA LEU A 50 6.53 -9.56 -2.44
C LEU A 50 7.15 -9.15 -1.09
N ALA A 51 6.32 -8.74 -0.13
CA ALA A 51 6.77 -8.40 1.21
C ALA A 51 7.41 -9.59 1.92
N LYS A 52 6.79 -10.78 1.83
CA LYS A 52 7.34 -12.02 2.39
C LYS A 52 8.68 -12.39 1.76
N ARG A 53 8.79 -12.35 0.43
CA ARG A 53 10.06 -12.64 -0.27
C ARG A 53 11.16 -11.65 0.09
N ARG A 54 10.82 -10.36 0.23
CA ARG A 54 11.77 -9.34 0.71
C ARG A 54 12.25 -9.66 2.13
N ALA A 55 11.35 -10.06 3.02
CA ALA A 55 11.73 -10.44 4.39
C ALA A 55 12.73 -11.60 4.40
N ILE A 56 12.50 -12.62 3.58
CA ILE A 56 13.40 -13.77 3.48
C ILE A 56 14.75 -13.35 2.90
N ALA A 57 14.78 -12.49 1.88
CA ALA A 57 16.03 -11.95 1.37
C ALA A 57 16.82 -11.14 2.41
N MET A 58 16.12 -10.37 3.27
CA MET A 58 16.77 -9.67 4.38
C MET A 58 17.29 -10.64 5.45
N PHE A 59 16.53 -11.70 5.74
CA PHE A 59 16.96 -12.74 6.68
C PHE A 59 18.16 -13.53 6.14
N GLU A 60 18.14 -13.95 4.88
CA GLU A 60 19.26 -14.61 4.21
C GLU A 60 20.52 -13.74 4.26
N ARG A 61 20.38 -12.44 3.96
CA ARG A 61 21.48 -11.49 4.07
C ARG A 61 22.03 -11.41 5.49
N TYR A 62 21.18 -11.33 6.50
CA TYR A 62 21.60 -11.33 7.91
C TYR A 62 22.39 -12.59 8.28
N VAL A 63 21.91 -13.75 7.82
CA VAL A 63 22.55 -15.05 8.07
C VAL A 63 23.92 -15.12 7.38
N ALA A 64 24.02 -14.62 6.15
CA ALA A 64 25.27 -14.57 5.39
C ALA A 64 26.30 -13.62 6.02
N GLU A 65 25.87 -12.42 6.43
CA GLU A 65 26.74 -11.41 7.04
C GLU A 65 27.32 -11.85 8.40
N ARG A 66 26.64 -12.78 9.09
CA ARG A 66 27.04 -13.27 10.42
C ARG A 66 27.59 -14.70 10.44
N ASP A 67 27.76 -15.31 9.27
CA ASP A 67 28.20 -16.71 9.10
C ASP A 67 27.34 -17.72 9.89
N LEU A 68 26.02 -17.51 9.92
CA LEU A 68 25.06 -18.32 10.69
C LEU A 68 24.41 -19.44 9.86
N VAL A 69 24.95 -19.74 8.67
CA VAL A 69 24.36 -20.70 7.71
C VAL A 69 24.17 -22.08 8.34
N ARG A 70 25.09 -22.50 9.23
CA ARG A 70 24.98 -23.77 9.95
C ARG A 70 23.84 -23.79 10.98
N GLU A 71 23.57 -22.66 11.64
CA GLU A 71 22.50 -22.55 12.64
C GLU A 71 21.09 -22.60 12.03
N VAL A 72 21.00 -22.21 10.76
CA VAL A 72 19.76 -22.22 9.97
C VAL A 72 19.49 -23.58 9.34
N GLY A 73 20.45 -24.52 9.36
CA GLY A 73 20.31 -25.83 8.70
C GLY A 73 20.81 -25.85 7.25
N GLY A 74 21.58 -24.84 6.84
CA GLY A 74 22.22 -24.77 5.53
C GLY A 74 21.42 -24.03 4.45
N PHE A 75 22.01 -23.95 3.26
CA PHE A 75 21.45 -23.21 2.12
C PHE A 75 20.12 -23.79 1.60
N ALA A 76 19.93 -25.10 1.73
CA ALA A 76 18.68 -25.76 1.31
C ALA A 76 17.47 -25.26 2.10
N VAL A 77 17.62 -25.02 3.41
CA VAL A 77 16.55 -24.47 4.27
C VAL A 77 16.22 -23.04 3.87
N LEU A 78 17.23 -22.20 3.62
CA LEU A 78 17.04 -20.83 3.14
C LEU A 78 16.30 -20.80 1.79
N SER A 79 16.62 -21.73 0.89
CA SER A 79 15.92 -21.86 -0.40
C SER A 79 14.47 -22.30 -0.22
N ALA A 80 14.20 -23.25 0.67
CA ALA A 80 12.85 -23.71 0.98
C ALA A 80 11.96 -22.61 1.57
N LEU A 81 12.54 -21.70 2.38
CA LEU A 81 11.81 -20.56 2.94
C LEU A 81 11.23 -19.63 1.86
N TYR A 82 11.87 -19.49 0.70
CA TYR A 82 11.34 -18.67 -0.42
C TYR A 82 10.06 -19.23 -1.03
N GLU A 83 9.87 -20.54 -0.96
CA GLU A 83 8.65 -21.22 -1.41
C GLU A 83 7.59 -21.17 -0.30
N GLU A 84 7.98 -21.50 0.94
CA GLU A 84 7.08 -21.60 2.09
C GLU A 84 7.50 -20.67 3.25
N PRO A 85 7.20 -19.36 3.18
CA PRO A 85 7.59 -18.37 4.19
C PRO A 85 6.94 -18.57 5.57
N GLU A 86 5.84 -19.32 5.63
CA GLU A 86 5.07 -19.52 6.87
C GLU A 86 5.49 -20.80 7.62
N ALA A 87 6.20 -21.73 6.96
CA ALA A 87 6.65 -23.01 7.52
C ALA A 87 7.90 -22.88 8.41
N LEU A 88 7.96 -21.83 9.25
CA LEU A 88 9.15 -21.51 10.05
C LEU A 88 9.46 -22.59 11.10
N GLU A 89 8.45 -23.24 11.65
CA GLU A 89 8.62 -24.28 12.68
C GLU A 89 9.18 -25.59 12.13
N GLU A 90 8.83 -25.90 10.89
CA GLU A 90 9.28 -27.12 10.19
C GLU A 90 10.67 -26.92 9.58
N LEU A 91 10.93 -25.73 9.02
CA LEU A 91 12.16 -25.44 8.30
C LEU A 91 13.32 -25.03 9.21
N LEU A 92 13.07 -24.20 10.24
CA LEU A 92 14.14 -23.64 11.08
C LEU A 92 14.28 -24.42 12.39
N PRO A 93 15.44 -25.05 12.66
CA PRO A 93 15.62 -25.83 13.88
C PRO A 93 15.71 -24.95 15.13
N ASN A 94 16.26 -23.74 15.03
CA ASN A 94 16.56 -22.87 16.16
C ASN A 94 15.43 -21.86 16.43
N ASP A 95 14.88 -21.87 17.65
CA ASP A 95 13.84 -20.93 18.11
C ASP A 95 14.25 -19.47 17.93
N ARG A 96 15.51 -19.13 18.19
CA ARG A 96 16.00 -17.75 18.01
C ARG A 96 15.93 -17.29 16.56
N MET A 97 16.25 -18.19 15.63
CA MET A 97 16.18 -17.89 14.19
C MET A 97 14.73 -17.78 13.72
N ARG A 98 13.82 -18.60 14.27
CA ARG A 98 12.38 -18.47 14.02
C ARG A 98 11.85 -17.11 14.48
N MET A 99 12.18 -16.70 15.71
CA MET A 99 11.78 -15.41 16.25
C MET A 99 12.30 -14.25 15.39
N LEU A 100 13.57 -14.31 15.00
CA LEU A 100 14.18 -13.29 14.16
C LEU A 100 13.49 -13.23 12.78
N CYS A 101 13.38 -14.36 12.09
CA CYS A 101 12.74 -14.43 10.78
C CYS A 101 11.30 -13.90 10.84
N ARG A 102 10.52 -14.32 11.84
CA ARG A 102 9.15 -13.83 12.08
C ARG A 102 9.12 -12.31 12.27
N SER A 103 10.03 -11.76 13.07
CA SER A 103 10.08 -10.31 13.30
C SER A 103 10.38 -9.52 12.02
N MET A 104 11.31 -10.00 11.19
CA MET A 104 11.64 -9.38 9.90
C MET A 104 10.49 -9.48 8.89
N THR A 105 9.76 -10.61 8.90
CA THR A 105 8.55 -10.79 8.09
C THR A 105 7.48 -9.79 8.46
N GLU A 106 7.17 -9.64 9.75
CA GLU A 106 6.19 -8.67 10.23
C GLU A 106 6.59 -7.23 9.91
N GLU A 107 7.87 -6.89 10.07
CA GLU A 107 8.38 -5.56 9.72
C GLU A 107 8.18 -5.25 8.22
N CYS A 108 8.57 -6.18 7.34
CA CYS A 108 8.40 -6.01 5.90
C CYS A 108 6.92 -5.95 5.48
N LEU A 109 6.06 -6.75 6.12
CA LEU A 109 4.62 -6.72 5.87
C LEU A 109 4.02 -5.37 6.27
N ASN A 110 4.36 -4.86 7.46
CA ASN A 110 3.88 -3.57 7.94
C ASN A 110 4.38 -2.40 7.10
N GLU A 111 5.67 -2.37 6.78
CA GLU A 111 6.26 -1.34 5.90
C GLU A 111 5.54 -1.34 4.54
N ARG A 112 5.37 -2.52 3.94
CA ARG A 112 4.73 -2.62 2.62
C ARG A 112 3.25 -2.25 2.68
N ARG A 113 2.53 -2.64 3.72
CA ARG A 113 1.11 -2.31 3.91
C ARG A 113 0.91 -0.81 4.07
N MET A 114 1.79 -0.13 4.81
CA MET A 114 1.77 1.33 4.94
C MET A 114 2.06 2.04 3.62
N GLN A 115 3.05 1.58 2.85
CA GLN A 115 3.33 2.10 1.51
C GLN A 115 2.10 1.95 0.60
N LEU A 116 1.49 0.76 0.59
CA LEU A 116 0.32 0.48 -0.23
C LEU A 116 -0.89 1.33 0.19
N TYR A 117 -1.13 1.47 1.50
CA TYR A 117 -2.19 2.33 2.02
C TYR A 117 -2.06 3.76 1.49
N ASN A 118 -0.84 4.33 1.52
CA ASN A 118 -0.59 5.68 1.02
C ASN A 118 -0.86 5.79 -0.49
N SER A 119 -0.43 4.81 -1.28
CA SER A 119 -0.70 4.76 -2.72
C SER A 119 -2.21 4.64 -3.02
N CYS A 120 -2.90 3.69 -2.38
CA CYS A 120 -4.35 3.51 -2.55
C CYS A 120 -5.14 4.75 -2.10
N ASN A 121 -4.70 5.44 -1.03
CA ASN A 121 -5.33 6.66 -0.56
C ASN A 121 -5.17 7.82 -1.56
N ALA A 122 -4.01 7.94 -2.21
CA ALA A 122 -3.80 8.92 -3.27
C ALA A 122 -4.69 8.62 -4.49
N THR A 123 -4.70 7.37 -4.96
CA THR A 123 -5.53 6.93 -6.10
C THR A 123 -7.02 7.08 -5.82
N ALA A 124 -7.48 6.75 -4.61
CA ALA A 124 -8.88 6.90 -4.24
C ALA A 124 -9.33 8.37 -4.25
N LYS A 125 -8.47 9.29 -3.78
CA LYS A 125 -8.74 10.73 -3.87
C LYS A 125 -8.84 11.20 -5.32
N GLU A 126 -7.94 10.76 -6.19
CA GLU A 126 -7.97 11.07 -7.63
C GLU A 126 -9.24 10.53 -8.32
N MET A 127 -9.64 9.29 -8.02
CA MET A 127 -10.86 8.70 -8.59
C MET A 127 -12.12 9.43 -8.09
N ALA A 128 -12.17 9.79 -6.82
CA ALA A 128 -13.30 10.53 -6.25
C ALA A 128 -13.40 11.96 -6.81
N THR A 129 -12.28 12.66 -7.02
CA THR A 129 -12.30 14.01 -7.64
C THR A 129 -12.77 13.94 -9.09
N LEU A 130 -12.33 12.95 -9.87
CA LEU A 130 -12.81 12.70 -11.23
C LEU A 130 -14.31 12.37 -11.29
N THR A 131 -14.82 11.67 -10.28
CA THR A 131 -16.24 11.33 -10.16
C THR A 131 -17.08 12.57 -9.82
N SER A 132 -16.61 13.40 -8.87
CA SER A 132 -17.29 14.63 -8.45
C SER A 132 -17.32 15.73 -9.53
N SER A 133 -16.35 15.75 -10.44
CA SER A 133 -16.26 16.75 -11.52
C SER A 133 -17.14 16.44 -12.74
N GLY A 134 -18.00 15.41 -12.68
CA GLY A 134 -18.93 15.09 -13.77
C GLY A 134 -18.28 14.43 -14.99
N MET A 135 -16.98 14.14 -14.95
CA MET A 135 -16.26 13.41 -16.01
C MET A 135 -16.47 11.88 -15.96
N ALA A 136 -17.28 11.40 -15.02
CA ALA A 136 -17.58 9.97 -14.80
C ALA A 136 -18.09 9.24 -16.07
N GLY A 137 -18.77 9.95 -16.98
CA GLY A 137 -19.29 9.38 -18.23
C GLY A 137 -18.22 8.95 -19.26
N ARG A 138 -16.94 9.33 -19.09
CA ARG A 138 -15.87 8.96 -20.05
C ARG A 138 -14.84 7.95 -19.52
N VAL A 139 -14.86 7.61 -18.23
CA VAL A 139 -13.81 6.78 -17.61
C VAL A 139 -14.33 5.44 -17.07
N MET A 140 -15.65 5.24 -17.04
CA MET A 140 -16.27 3.99 -16.55
C MET A 140 -16.31 2.86 -17.60
N GLN A 141 -15.24 2.69 -18.38
CA GLN A 141 -14.91 1.48 -19.14
C GLN A 141 -13.37 1.43 -19.14
N PRO A 142 -12.70 0.72 -18.20
CA PRO A 142 -12.80 -0.73 -18.07
C PRO A 142 -12.54 -1.25 -16.63
N LEU A 143 -13.57 -1.63 -15.89
CA LEU A 143 -13.41 -2.48 -14.68
C LEU A 143 -13.86 -3.93 -14.92
N LYS A 144 -14.22 -4.28 -16.17
CA LYS A 144 -14.63 -5.62 -16.59
C LYS A 144 -13.64 -6.36 -17.48
N GLN A 145 -12.52 -5.73 -17.86
CA GLN A 145 -11.44 -6.40 -18.61
C GLN A 145 -10.15 -6.22 -17.80
N GLY A 146 -9.59 -7.36 -17.40
CA GLY A 146 -8.58 -7.45 -16.36
C GLY A 146 -7.23 -6.81 -16.67
N VAL A 147 -6.44 -6.72 -15.59
CA VAL A 147 -4.99 -7.00 -15.47
C VAL A 147 -4.04 -6.29 -16.45
N ILE A 148 -2.97 -5.70 -15.89
CA ILE A 148 -1.59 -5.51 -16.44
C ILE A 148 -1.02 -4.07 -16.24
N GLY A 149 -1.84 -3.03 -16.06
CA GLY A 149 -1.32 -1.64 -16.11
C GLY A 149 -0.55 -1.08 -14.90
N PHE A 150 -0.78 -1.59 -13.68
CA PHE A 150 -0.37 -0.87 -12.46
C PHE A 150 1.07 -1.14 -11.98
N ALA A 151 1.69 -2.25 -12.41
CA ALA A 151 3.07 -2.57 -12.01
C ALA A 151 4.14 -1.69 -12.70
N LEU A 152 3.84 -1.04 -13.82
CA LEU A 152 4.84 -0.31 -14.62
C LEU A 152 4.96 1.19 -14.29
N ARG A 153 3.96 1.82 -13.67
CA ARG A 153 4.05 3.26 -13.30
C ARG A 153 4.62 3.52 -11.91
N GLY A 154 4.50 2.57 -10.97
CA GLY A 154 5.10 2.68 -9.63
C GLY A 154 6.63 2.60 -9.61
N TRP A 155 7.25 1.96 -10.61
CA TRP A 155 8.70 1.84 -10.72
C TRP A 155 9.41 3.08 -11.30
N GLY A 156 8.69 3.98 -11.97
CA GLY A 156 9.27 5.19 -12.54
C GLY A 156 9.56 6.29 -11.51
N VAL A 157 8.81 6.33 -10.41
CA VAL A 157 8.88 7.44 -9.43
C VAL A 157 9.78 7.09 -8.23
N LEU A 158 10.03 5.81 -7.95
CA LEU A 158 10.90 5.37 -6.85
C LEU A 158 12.39 5.27 -7.22
N LYS A 159 12.76 5.39 -8.51
CA LYS A 159 14.17 5.45 -8.94
C LYS A 159 14.81 6.84 -8.81
N SER A 160 14.03 7.91 -8.65
CA SER A 160 14.57 9.29 -8.61
C SER A 160 14.89 9.81 -7.21
N THR A 161 14.55 9.07 -6.15
CA THR A 161 14.71 9.54 -4.76
C THR A 161 15.58 8.66 -3.86
N PHE A 162 16.02 7.48 -4.33
CA PHE A 162 16.91 6.60 -3.57
C PHE A 162 18.10 6.11 -4.41
N LEU A 163 19.06 7.00 -4.66
CA LEU A 163 20.46 6.66 -4.95
C LEU A 163 21.36 7.92 -4.91
N PRO A 164 22.01 8.19 -3.77
CA PRO A 164 23.32 8.82 -3.81
C PRO A 164 24.32 8.03 -2.96
N TRP A 165 24.45 6.71 -3.17
CA TRP A 165 25.45 5.88 -2.47
C TRP A 165 26.34 5.06 -3.41
N ALA A 166 26.38 5.39 -4.70
CA ALA A 166 27.27 4.78 -5.69
C ALA A 166 28.54 5.60 -5.98
N LYS A 167 29.02 6.39 -5.00
CA LYS A 167 30.27 7.14 -5.11
C LYS A 167 31.10 7.07 -3.84
N PHE A 168 31.32 5.89 -3.27
CA PHE A 168 32.42 5.68 -2.33
C PHE A 168 32.71 4.19 -2.21
N LEU A 169 33.71 3.72 -2.97
CA LEU A 169 34.81 2.85 -2.52
C LEU A 169 35.71 2.54 -3.75
N PRO A 170 37.02 2.37 -3.52
CA PRO A 170 38.12 2.77 -4.42
C PRO A 170 38.28 1.93 -5.69
#